data_AF-A0A5K0V652-F1
#
_entry.id   AF-A0A5K0V652-F1
#
_cell.length_a   1.000
_cell.length_b   1.000
_cell.length_c   1.000
_cell.angle_alpha   90.00
_cell.angle_beta   90.00
_cell.angle_gamma   90.00
#
_symmetry.space_group_name_H-M   'P 1'
#
loop_
_entity.id
_entity.type
_entity.pdbx_description
1 polymer ?
#
loop_
_entity_poly.entity_id
_entity_poly.type
_entity_poly.pdbx_seq_one_letter_code
_entity_poly.pdbx_strand_id
1 'polypeptide(L)'
;GLRFMCCFRFKLWWMTHRMGSCGKDVPLETQFMLVESKDGSPIEEMEVGGEEATIYTVFLPLLEGPFRAVLQGNEQNQIEICLES
;
A
#
# COMPACT_ATOMS: atom_id res chain seq x y z
N GLY A 1 -6.50 -10.73 5.81
CA GLY A 1 -5.53 -9.80 5.22
C GLY A 1 -5.84 -8.40 5.70
N LEU A 2 -4.83 -7.53 5.77
CA LEU A 2 -5.05 -6.11 6.06
C LEU A 2 -5.79 -5.46 4.89
N ARG A 3 -6.67 -4.49 5.18
CA ARG A 3 -7.34 -3.72 4.13
C ARG A 3 -6.35 -2.72 3.56
N PHE A 4 -6.42 -2.47 2.26
CA PHE A 4 -5.61 -1.44 1.62
C PHE A 4 -6.40 -0.63 0.61
N MET A 5 -5.91 0.57 0.35
CA MET A 5 -6.16 1.33 -0.86
C MET A 5 -4.82 1.58 -1.56
N CYS A 6 -4.75 1.39 -2.86
CA CYS A 6 -3.56 1.69 -3.65
C CYS A 6 -3.93 2.54 -4.85
N CYS A 7 -2.99 3.35 -5.32
CA CYS A 7 -3.13 4.14 -6.54
C CYS A 7 -2.12 3.64 -7.57
N PHE A 8 -2.59 3.36 -8.77
CA PHE A 8 -1.78 2.74 -9.82
C PHE A 8 -1.99 3.44 -11.15
N ARG A 9 -0.96 3.42 -11.98
CA ARG A 9 -0.98 4.02 -13.31
C ARG A 9 -1.52 2.99 -14.31
N PHE A 10 -2.58 3.36 -15.03
CA PHE A 10 -3.17 2.49 -16.08
C PHE A 10 -3.05 3.10 -17.48
N LYS A 11 -2.68 4.38 -17.56
CA LYS A 11 -2.25 5.09 -18.77
C LYS A 11 -1.19 6.12 -18.37
N LEU A 12 -0.41 6.60 -19.34
CA LEU A 12 0.74 7.49 -19.13
C LEU A 12 0.45 8.68 -18.17
N TRP A 13 -0.71 9.30 -18.28
CA TRP A 13 -1.11 10.47 -17.48
C TRP A 13 -2.24 10.20 -16.48
N TRP A 14 -2.69 8.94 -16.37
CA TRP A 14 -3.89 8.60 -15.61
C TRP A 14 -3.59 7.53 -14.57
N MET A 15 -3.96 7.87 -13.33
CA MET A 15 -4.00 6.93 -12.22
C MET A 15 -5.45 6.70 -11.78
N THR A 16 -5.70 5.53 -11.20
CA THR A 16 -6.94 5.23 -10.48
C THR A 16 -6.60 4.47 -9.21
N HIS A 17 -7.59 4.26 -8.35
CA HIS A 17 -7.41 3.55 -7.10
C HIS A 17 -7.99 2.14 -7.15
N ARG A 18 -7.45 1.24 -6.33
CA ARG A 18 -8.05 -0.05 -6.00
C ARG A 18 -8.04 -0.24 -4.50
N MET A 19 -9.18 -0.65 -3.95
CA MET A 19 -9.28 -1.14 -2.58
C MET A 19 -9.24 -2.67 -2.58
N GLY A 20 -8.61 -3.27 -1.58
CA GLY A 20 -8.48 -4.72 -1.51
C GLY A 20 -7.97 -5.20 -0.16
N SER A 21 -7.75 -6.51 -0.07
CA SER A 21 -7.19 -7.16 1.13
C SER A 21 -6.27 -8.34 0.80
N CYS A 22 -5.92 -8.50 -0.48
CA CYS A 22 -5.14 -9.59 -1.05
C CYS A 22 -4.00 -8.99 -1.90
N GLY A 23 -2.75 -9.38 -1.63
CA GLY A 23 -1.56 -8.90 -2.32
C GLY A 23 -1.59 -9.18 -3.83
N LYS A 24 -2.16 -10.32 -4.26
CA LYS A 24 -2.30 -10.64 -5.70
C LYS A 24 -3.20 -9.67 -6.47
N ASP A 25 -4.07 -8.94 -5.77
CA ASP A 25 -5.00 -7.99 -6.39
C ASP A 25 -4.35 -6.60 -6.58
N VAL A 26 -3.12 -6.41 -6.11
CA VAL A 26 -2.37 -5.15 -6.26
C VAL A 26 -1.98 -4.97 -7.74
N PRO A 27 -2.47 -3.92 -8.42
CA PRO A 27 -2.20 -3.72 -9.83
C PRO A 27 -0.73 -3.44 -10.13
N LEU A 28 -0.30 -3.75 -11.35
CA LEU A 28 0.98 -3.29 -11.91
C LEU A 28 1.07 -1.76 -11.85
N GLU A 29 2.30 -1.26 -11.76
CA GLU A 29 2.60 0.18 -11.66
C GLU A 29 1.89 0.88 -10.48
N THR A 30 1.72 0.20 -9.33
CA THR A 30 1.18 0.84 -8.12
C THR A 30 2.19 1.85 -7.57
N GLN A 31 1.79 3.13 -7.53
CA GLN A 31 2.62 4.28 -7.19
C GLN A 31 2.63 4.58 -5.68
N PHE A 32 1.58 4.22 -4.95
CA PHE A 32 1.56 4.21 -3.49
C PHE A 32 0.47 3.28 -2.96
N MET A 33 0.59 2.88 -1.70
CA MET A 33 -0.42 2.07 -0.99
C MET A 33 -0.60 2.56 0.45
N LEU A 34 -1.85 2.64 0.88
CA LEU A 34 -2.27 2.84 2.27
C LEU A 34 -2.79 1.50 2.79
N VAL A 35 -2.18 1.00 3.86
CA VAL A 35 -2.62 -0.22 4.55
C VAL A 35 -3.25 0.17 5.88
N GLU A 36 -4.47 -0.28 6.09
CA GLU A 36 -5.22 -0.09 7.31
C GLU A 36 -4.96 -1.25 8.28
N SER A 37 -4.52 -0.92 9.48
CA SER A 37 -4.47 -1.82 10.63
C SER A 37 -5.43 -1.34 11.70
N LYS A 38 -6.31 -2.23 12.15
CA LYS A 38 -7.14 -2.06 13.35
C LYS A 38 -6.34 -2.58 14.52
N ASP A 39 -6.13 -1.75 15.53
CA ASP A 39 -5.14 -2.07 16.54
C ASP A 39 -5.56 -3.22 17.46
N GLY A 40 -4.61 -4.13 17.63
CA GLY A 40 -4.40 -4.96 18.80
C GLY A 40 -2.89 -5.12 19.02
N SER A 41 -2.08 -4.17 18.53
CA SER A 41 -0.62 -4.20 18.59
C SER A 41 -0.11 -3.54 19.87
N PRO A 42 1.08 -3.93 20.37
CA PRO A 42 1.64 -3.44 21.64
C PRO A 42 2.30 -2.06 21.50
N ILE A 43 1.90 -1.25 20.50
CA ILE A 43 2.29 0.16 20.46
C ILE A 43 1.42 0.86 21.50
N GLU A 44 1.97 0.89 22.72
CA GLU A 44 1.43 1.45 23.95
C GLU A 44 0.47 2.62 23.73
N GLU A 45 -0.76 2.42 24.23
CA GLU A 45 -1.46 3.38 25.08
C GLU A 45 -1.48 4.84 24.59
N MET A 46 -1.92 5.07 23.36
CA MET A 46 -2.63 6.31 23.06
C MET A 46 -4.12 6.08 23.30
N GLU A 47 -4.49 5.94 24.58
CA GLU A 47 -5.89 6.03 25.00
C GLU A 47 -6.42 7.44 24.71
N VAL A 48 -7.02 7.61 23.53
CA VAL A 48 -7.92 8.71 23.25
C VAL A 48 -9.32 8.13 23.11
N GLY A 49 -10.00 7.96 24.24
CA GLY A 49 -11.46 7.87 24.32
C GLY A 49 -12.12 6.76 23.50
N GLY A 50 -12.04 5.51 23.98
CA GLY A 50 -13.10 4.51 23.82
C GLY A 50 -13.38 3.92 22.43
N GLU A 51 -12.69 4.34 21.38
CA GLU A 51 -12.79 3.74 20.04
C GLU A 51 -11.43 3.21 19.59
N GLU A 52 -11.36 1.95 19.12
CA GLU A 52 -10.14 1.36 18.55
C GLU A 52 -9.59 2.27 17.44
N ALA A 53 -8.47 2.95 17.71
CA ALA A 53 -7.86 3.85 16.74
C ALA A 53 -7.43 3.05 15.49
N THR A 54 -7.90 3.49 14.32
CA THR A 54 -7.49 2.88 13.05
C THR A 54 -6.19 3.53 12.59
N ILE A 55 -5.12 2.74 12.46
CA ILE A 55 -3.82 3.21 11.98
C ILE A 55 -3.71 2.95 10.47
N TYR A 56 -3.24 3.95 9.73
CA TYR A 56 -2.95 3.83 8.30
C TYR A 56 -1.45 3.97 8.05
N THR A 57 -0.85 2.91 7.52
CA THR A 57 0.56 2.89 7.13
C THR A 57 0.70 3.15 5.64
N VAL A 58 1.57 4.09 5.26
CA VAL A 58 1.86 4.42 3.85
C VAL A 58 3.09 3.64 3.37
N PHE A 59 2.93 2.94 2.25
CA PHE A 59 4.03 2.45 1.43
C PHE A 59 4.21 3.41 0.27
N LEU A 60 5.34 4.12 0.26
CA LEU A 60 5.72 5.07 -0.78
C LEU A 60 7.01 4.58 -1.45
N PRO A 61 6.91 3.93 -2.62
CA PRO A 61 8.06 3.51 -3.41
C PRO A 61 9.04 4.66 -3.67
N LEU A 62 10.33 4.35 -3.55
CA LEU A 62 11.41 5.31 -3.68
C LEU A 62 11.46 5.92 -5.10
N LEU A 63 11.70 7.22 -5.15
CA LEU A 63 12.10 7.95 -6.34
C LEU A 63 13.51 8.48 -6.09
N GLU A 64 14.55 7.83 -6.62
CA GLU A 64 15.95 8.24 -6.41
C GLU A 64 16.69 8.36 -7.74
N GLY A 65 17.02 9.60 -8.13
CA GLY A 65 17.74 9.87 -9.37
C GLY A 65 16.96 9.37 -10.60
N PRO A 66 17.57 8.54 -11.48
CA PRO A 66 16.87 7.93 -12.60
C PRO A 66 15.97 6.76 -12.16
N PHE A 67 16.17 6.22 -10.96
CA PHE A 67 15.47 5.03 -10.52
C PHE A 67 14.08 5.36 -9.95
N ARG A 68 13.10 4.58 -10.38
CA ARG A 68 11.74 4.60 -9.85
C ARG A 68 11.36 3.22 -9.39
N ALA A 69 10.86 3.14 -8.16
CA ALA A 69 10.24 1.92 -7.67
C ALA A 69 8.72 1.98 -7.84
N VAL A 70 8.10 0.83 -8.10
CA VAL A 70 6.65 0.64 -8.06
C VAL A 70 6.32 -0.65 -7.31
N LEU A 71 5.07 -0.78 -6.85
CA LEU A 71 4.57 -2.01 -6.27
C LEU A 71 3.74 -2.80 -7.29
N GLN A 72 3.69 -4.11 -7.13
CA GLN A 72 2.76 -4.99 -7.84
C GLN A 72 2.46 -6.26 -7.04
N GLY A 73 1.33 -6.89 -7.34
CA GLY A 73 0.97 -8.22 -6.82
C GLY A 73 1.48 -9.36 -7.70
N ASN A 74 1.58 -10.56 -7.14
CA ASN A 74 1.88 -11.79 -7.88
C ASN A 74 0.89 -12.93 -7.57
N GLU A 75 1.00 -14.05 -8.30
CA GLU A 75 0.11 -15.21 -8.14
C GLU A 75 0.22 -15.87 -6.76
N GLN A 76 1.35 -15.69 -6.08
CA GLN A 76 1.64 -16.18 -4.73
C GLN A 76 1.07 -15.29 -3.63
N ASN A 77 0.26 -14.27 -3.97
CA ASN A 77 -0.36 -13.34 -3.03
C ASN A 77 0.66 -12.51 -2.22
N GLN A 78 1.79 -12.18 -2.85
CA GLN A 78 2.81 -11.31 -2.29
C GLN A 78 2.79 -9.95 -2.98
N ILE A 79 3.39 -8.95 -2.33
CA ILE A 79 3.70 -7.66 -2.94
C ILE A 79 5.19 -7.67 -3.32
N GLU A 80 5.47 -7.30 -4.55
CA GLU A 80 6.81 -7.15 -5.10
C GLU A 80 7.14 -5.67 -5.26
N ILE A 81 8.42 -5.33 -5.07
CA ILE A 81 8.96 -4.02 -5.40
C ILE A 81 9.70 -4.16 -6.73
N CYS A 82 9.23 -3.46 -7.75
CA CYS A 82 9.88 -3.40 -9.05
C CYS A 82 10.69 -2.11 -9.16
N LEU A 83 11.93 -2.22 -9.62
CA LEU A 83 12.83 -1.10 -9.83
C LEU A 83 13.08 -0.95 -11.33
N GLU A 84 12.85 0.26 -11.84
CA GLU A 84 13.12 0.63 -13.23
C GLU A 84 14.16 1.75 -13.27
N SER A 85 15.05 1.73 -14.28
CA SER A 85 16.12 2.71 -14.53
C SER A 85 15.86 3.52 -15.79
#